data_AF-A0A7M2XDL4-F1
#
_entry.id   AF-A0A7M2XDL4-F1
#
_cell.length_a   1.000
_cell.length_b   1.000
_cell.length_c   1.000
_cell.angle_alpha   90.00
_cell.angle_beta   90.00
_cell.angle_gamma   90.00
#
_symmetry.space_group_name_H-M   'P 1'
#
loop_
_entity.id
_entity.type
_entity.pdbx_description
1 polymer ?
#
loop_
_entity_poly.entity_id
_entity_poly.type
_entity_poly.pdbx_seq_one_letter_code
_entity_poly.pdbx_strand_id
1 'polypeptide(L)'
;MMHEGPPRSDQSQPLESLSGGLEAIDLQILSLLSQRFGLAASTTAQRELSDDERKAQMTVIRRRAFELGIPVGLVTDFWDRLMDAADAVQAQRSHRAIDD
;
A
#
# COMPACT_ATOMS: atom_id res chain seq x y z
N MET A 1 -11.39 30.33 49.15
CA MET A 1 -11.67 28.92 48.81
C MET A 1 -11.25 28.72 47.38
N MET A 2 -10.42 27.71 47.14
CA MET A 2 -9.92 27.30 45.83
C MET A 2 -11.07 26.67 45.04
N HIS A 3 -11.22 26.99 43.76
CA HIS A 3 -11.73 26.03 42.78
C HIS A 3 -10.94 26.19 41.48
N GLU A 4 -10.15 25.16 41.20
CA GLU A 4 -9.47 24.88 39.95
C GLU A 4 -10.49 24.76 38.79
N GLY A 5 -10.02 25.10 37.58
CA GLY A 5 -10.85 25.41 36.41
C GLY A 5 -11.39 24.21 35.60
N PRO A 6 -11.96 24.46 34.40
CA PRO A 6 -12.13 23.43 33.38
C PRO A 6 -10.75 23.04 32.81
N PRO A 7 -10.53 21.77 32.42
CA PRO A 7 -9.25 21.30 31.93
C PRO A 7 -8.81 22.08 30.71
N ARG A 8 -7.57 22.57 30.76
CA ARG A 8 -6.85 23.13 29.61
C ARG A 8 -6.84 22.10 28.47
N SER A 9 -6.99 22.58 27.26
CA SER A 9 -6.80 21.82 26.02
C SER A 9 -5.34 21.40 25.87
N ASP A 10 -4.91 20.44 26.69
CA ASP A 10 -3.60 19.80 26.59
C ASP A 10 -3.79 18.30 26.47
N GLN A 11 -4.26 17.90 25.29
CA GLN A 11 -4.03 16.55 24.76
C GLN A 11 -3.56 16.68 23.32
N SER A 12 -2.61 17.58 23.07
CA SER A 12 -1.68 17.36 21.97
C SER A 12 -0.65 16.39 22.50
N GLN A 13 -0.89 15.08 22.32
CA GLN A 13 0.13 14.08 22.62
C GLN A 13 1.43 14.49 21.91
N PRO A 14 2.62 14.34 22.54
CA PRO A 14 3.87 14.72 21.91
C PRO A 14 4.02 14.00 20.57
N LEU A 15 4.18 14.77 19.49
CA LEU A 15 4.37 14.28 18.10
C LEU A 15 5.53 13.28 17.97
N GLU A 16 6.42 13.25 18.96
CA GLU A 16 7.58 12.37 19.08
C GLU A 16 7.21 10.89 19.30
N SER A 17 6.06 10.57 19.92
CA SER A 17 5.59 9.18 20.05
C SER A 17 4.80 8.66 18.84
N LEU A 18 4.33 9.55 17.96
CA LEU A 18 3.55 9.18 16.77
C LEU A 18 4.43 8.90 15.54
N SER A 19 5.59 9.57 15.47
CA SER A 19 6.55 9.44 14.36
C SER A 19 7.10 8.02 14.22
N GLY A 20 7.43 7.37 15.34
CA GLY A 20 7.86 5.96 15.34
C GLY A 20 6.76 4.98 14.92
N GLY A 21 5.49 5.34 15.09
CA GLY A 21 4.36 4.52 14.65
C GLY A 21 4.16 4.58 13.13
N LEU A 22 4.23 5.77 12.54
CA LEU A 22 4.12 5.96 11.09
C LEU A 22 5.31 5.36 10.35
N GLU A 23 6.53 5.61 10.82
CA GLU A 23 7.74 5.02 10.23
C GLU A 23 7.68 3.48 10.27
N ALA A 24 7.22 2.89 11.38
CA ALA A 24 7.05 1.44 11.46
C ALA A 24 6.00 0.91 10.48
N ILE A 25 4.93 1.67 10.21
CA ILE A 25 3.92 1.30 9.20
C ILE A 25 4.54 1.40 7.80
N ASP A 26 5.28 2.46 7.51
CA ASP A 26 5.92 2.65 6.21
C ASP A 26 6.94 1.55 5.90
N LEU A 27 7.75 1.15 6.89
CA LEU A 27 8.66 0.01 6.78
C LEU A 27 7.92 -1.32 6.56
N GLN A 28 6.75 -1.49 7.18
CA GLN A 28 5.90 -2.66 6.91
C GLN A 28 5.32 -2.65 5.50
N ILE A 29 4.91 -1.49 4.98
CA ILE A 29 4.46 -1.34 3.59
C ILE A 29 5.59 -1.75 2.64
N LEU A 30 6.82 -1.29 2.87
CA LEU A 30 7.98 -1.67 2.05
C LEU A 30 8.27 -3.18 2.12
N SER A 31 8.16 -3.80 3.29
CA SER A 31 8.32 -5.24 3.47
C SER A 31 7.27 -6.04 2.69
N LEU A 32 6.00 -5.61 2.73
CA LEU A 32 4.91 -6.24 2.00
C LEU A 32 5.08 -6.08 0.48
N LEU A 33 5.53 -4.91 0.03
CA LEU A 33 5.84 -4.68 -1.38
C LEU A 33 6.98 -5.60 -1.85
N SER A 34 8.06 -5.72 -1.08
CA SER A 34 9.16 -6.65 -1.39
C SER A 34 8.66 -8.09 -1.56
N GLN A 35 7.81 -8.56 -0.64
CA GLN A 35 7.20 -9.90 -0.72
C GLN A 35 6.31 -10.04 -1.98
N ARG A 36 5.47 -9.05 -2.27
CA ARG A 36 4.59 -9.06 -3.45
C ARG A 36 5.38 -9.19 -4.75
N PHE A 37 6.44 -8.39 -4.92
CA PHE A 37 7.29 -8.44 -6.12
C PHE A 37 8.17 -9.70 -6.17
N GLY A 38 8.54 -10.26 -5.03
CA GLY A 38 9.21 -11.55 -4.93
C GLY A 38 8.33 -12.73 -5.38
N LEU A 39 7.07 -12.75 -4.93
CA LEU A 39 6.07 -13.76 -5.34
C LEU A 39 5.73 -13.66 -6.84
N ALA A 40 5.61 -12.44 -7.36
CA ALA A 40 5.43 -12.19 -8.78
C ALA A 40 6.63 -12.71 -9.61
N ALA A 41 7.85 -12.60 -9.09
CA ALA A 41 9.07 -13.07 -9.74
C ALA A 41 9.20 -14.60 -9.78
N SER A 42 8.78 -15.29 -8.71
CA SER A 42 8.94 -16.73 -8.55
C SER A 42 7.83 -17.53 -9.23
N THR A 43 6.69 -16.90 -9.50
CA THR A 43 5.60 -17.51 -10.24
C THR A 43 5.93 -17.40 -11.73
N THR A 44 6.41 -18.49 -12.34
CA THR A 44 6.64 -18.61 -13.81
C THR A 44 5.41 -18.26 -14.66
N ALA A 45 4.26 -18.12 -14.01
CA ALA A 45 2.98 -17.75 -14.55
C ALA A 45 2.38 -16.59 -13.73
N GLN A 46 3.03 -15.42 -13.69
CA GLN A 46 2.21 -14.21 -13.59
C GLN A 46 1.41 -14.16 -14.89
N ARG A 47 0.33 -14.95 -14.94
CA ARG A 47 -0.67 -14.87 -16.01
C ARG A 47 -1.12 -13.43 -15.98
N GLU A 48 -0.90 -12.73 -17.09
CA GLU A 48 -1.46 -11.40 -17.28
C GLU A 48 -2.94 -11.49 -16.92
N LEU A 49 -3.32 -10.79 -15.83
CA LEU A 49 -4.71 -10.70 -15.47
C LEU A 49 -5.42 -10.04 -16.65
N SER A 50 -6.50 -10.64 -17.11
CA SER A 50 -7.38 -9.96 -18.06
C SER A 50 -7.89 -8.64 -17.46
N ASP A 51 -8.26 -7.70 -18.32
CA ASP A 51 -8.81 -6.41 -17.89
C ASP A 51 -10.01 -6.58 -16.95
N ASP A 52 -10.83 -7.61 -17.19
CA ASP A 52 -11.98 -7.94 -16.35
C ASP A 52 -11.56 -8.45 -14.96
N GLU A 53 -10.53 -9.30 -14.88
CA GLU A 53 -9.97 -9.76 -13.60
C GLU A 53 -9.35 -8.59 -12.82
N ARG A 54 -8.62 -7.70 -13.50
CA ARG A 54 -8.05 -6.49 -12.90
C ARG A 54 -9.14 -5.57 -12.35
N LYS A 55 -10.22 -5.36 -13.10
CA LYS A 55 -11.37 -4.56 -12.67
C LYS A 55 -12.13 -5.19 -11.50
N ALA A 56 -12.31 -6.51 -11.51
CA ALA A 56 -12.93 -7.25 -10.41
C ALA A 56 -12.08 -7.13 -9.13
N GLN A 57 -10.76 -7.31 -9.23
CA GLN A 57 -9.85 -7.15 -8.11
C GLN A 57 -9.87 -5.72 -7.55
N MET A 58 -9.80 -4.71 -8.42
CA MET A 58 -9.89 -3.30 -8.01
C MET A 58 -11.19 -2.99 -7.27
N THR A 59 -12.31 -3.57 -7.69
CA THR A 59 -13.60 -3.41 -7.00
C THR A 59 -13.55 -3.94 -5.56
N VAL A 60 -12.94 -5.12 -5.36
CA VAL A 60 -12.75 -5.69 -4.02
C VAL A 60 -11.86 -4.79 -3.16
N ILE A 61 -10.75 -4.31 -3.70
CA ILE A 61 -9.79 -3.44 -3.00
C ILE A 61 -10.46 -2.12 -2.58
N ARG A 62 -11.15 -1.44 -3.50
CA ARG A 62 -11.84 -0.17 -3.22
C ARG A 62 -12.90 -0.34 -2.14
N ARG A 63 -13.66 -1.44 -2.17
CA ARG A 63 -14.64 -1.75 -1.12
C ARG A 63 -13.96 -1.92 0.24
N ARG A 64 -12.86 -2.67 0.31
CA ARG A 64 -12.10 -2.84 1.56
C ARG A 64 -11.50 -1.53 2.07
N ALA A 65 -10.98 -0.70 1.19
CA ALA A 65 -10.47 0.62 1.55
C ALA A 65 -11.56 1.48 2.19
N PHE A 66 -12.75 1.50 1.59
CA PHE A 66 -13.91 2.20 2.14
C PHE A 66 -14.31 1.67 3.52
N GLU A 67 -14.40 0.35 3.69
CA GLU A 67 -14.71 -0.30 4.98
C GLU A 67 -13.68 0.04 6.08
N LEU A 68 -12.43 0.32 5.69
CA LEU A 68 -11.32 0.70 6.59
C LEU A 68 -11.17 2.21 6.77
N GLY A 69 -11.99 3.04 6.13
CA GLY A 69 -11.88 4.50 6.20
C GLY A 69 -10.69 5.09 5.44
N ILE A 70 -10.08 4.32 4.52
CA ILE A 70 -8.97 4.77 3.68
C ILE A 70 -9.54 5.48 2.45
N PRO A 71 -9.01 6.66 2.04
CA PRO A 71 -9.48 7.36 0.85
C PRO A 71 -9.40 6.48 -0.41
N VAL A 72 -10.57 6.18 -0.99
CA VAL A 72 -10.67 5.27 -2.16
C VAL A 72 -9.90 5.80 -3.38
N GLY A 73 -9.80 7.12 -3.53
CA GLY A 73 -8.98 7.77 -4.56
C GLY A 73 -7.50 7.42 -4.42
N LEU A 74 -6.94 7.56 -3.21
CA LEU A 74 -5.56 7.19 -2.91
C LEU A 74 -5.31 5.71 -3.22
N VAL A 75 -6.22 4.83 -2.80
CA VAL A 75 -6.09 3.39 -3.04
C VAL A 75 -6.12 3.06 -4.54
N THR A 76 -6.97 3.75 -5.30
CA THR A 76 -7.03 3.57 -6.76
C THR A 76 -5.70 3.94 -7.40
N ASP A 77 -5.21 5.16 -7.14
CA ASP A 77 -3.99 5.66 -7.75
C ASP A 77 -2.76 4.82 -7.35
N PHE A 78 -2.72 4.37 -6.09
CA PHE A 78 -1.64 3.52 -5.60
C PHE A 78 -1.66 2.14 -6.26
N TRP A 79 -2.83 1.48 -6.37
CA TRP A 79 -2.90 0.16 -6.97
C TRP A 79 -2.64 0.17 -8.47
N ASP A 80 -3.10 1.20 -9.19
CA ASP A 80 -2.82 1.34 -10.62
C ASP A 80 -1.30 1.45 -10.86
N ARG A 81 -0.62 2.35 -10.13
CA ARG A 81 0.85 2.49 -10.20
C ARG A 81 1.60 1.22 -9.78
N LEU A 82 1.09 0.51 -8.78
CA LEU A 82 1.69 -0.73 -8.28
C LEU A 82 1.61 -1.85 -9.33
N MET A 83 0.54 -1.91 -10.10
CA MET A 83 0.40 -2.88 -11.19
C MET A 83 1.27 -2.50 -12.38
N ASP A 84 1.29 -1.24 -12.79
CA ASP A 84 2.17 -0.76 -13.87
C ASP A 84 3.64 -1.06 -13.57
N ALA A 85 4.07 -0.85 -12.32
CA ALA A 85 5.42 -1.19 -11.88
C ALA A 85 5.68 -2.71 -11.92
N ALA A 86 4.69 -3.55 -11.62
CA ALA A 86 4.82 -5.00 -11.72
C ALA A 86 4.99 -5.45 -13.17
N ASP A 87 4.19 -4.90 -14.09
CA ASP A 87 4.25 -5.19 -15.51
C ASP A 87 5.61 -4.74 -16.10
N ALA A 88 6.10 -3.55 -15.71
CA ALA A 88 7.42 -3.05 -16.13
C ALA A 88 8.60 -3.90 -15.63
N VAL A 89 8.60 -4.31 -14.35
CA VAL A 89 9.63 -5.19 -13.78
C VAL A 89 9.63 -6.55 -14.49
N GLN A 90 8.45 -7.07 -14.82
CA GLN A 90 8.33 -8.32 -15.56
C GLN A 90 8.91 -8.20 -16.98
N ALA A 91 8.56 -7.14 -17.71
CA ALA A 91 9.10 -6.87 -19.05
C ALA A 91 10.64 -6.79 -19.04
N GLN A 92 11.23 -6.11 -18.05
CA GLN A 92 12.69 -6.03 -17.89
C GLN A 92 13.34 -7.41 -17.67
N ARG A 93 12.70 -8.28 -16.86
CA ARG A 93 13.19 -9.64 -16.63
C ARG A 93 13.10 -10.50 -17.89
N SER A 94 11.98 -10.44 -18.59
CA SER A 94 11.79 -11.18 -19.85
C SER A 94 12.79 -10.74 -20.91
N HIS A 95 13.09 -9.44 -21.02
CA HIS A 95 14.11 -8.94 -21.93
C HIS A 95 15.51 -9.47 -21.58
N ARG A 96 15.89 -9.42 -20.30
CA ARG A 96 17.17 -9.94 -19.83
C ARG A 96 17.33 -11.45 -20.05
N ALA A 97 16.25 -12.23 -19.95
CA ALA A 97 16.27 -13.67 -20.20
C ALA A 97 16.39 -14.05 -21.69
N ILE A 98 16.22 -13.10 -22.61
CA ILE A 98 16.40 -13.30 -24.06
C ILE A 98 17.84 -12.95 -24.49
N ASP A 99 18.51 -12.08 -23.75
CA ASP A 99 19.88 -11.61 -24.04
C ASP A 99 20.99 -12.49 -23.40
N ASP A 100 20.65 -13.36 -22.43
CA ASP A 100 21.53 -14.39 -21.83
C ASP A 100 21.38 -15.75 -22.53
#